data_AF-A0A816LEG0-F1
#
_entry.id   AF-A0A816LEG0-F1
#
_cell.length_a   1.000
_cell.length_b   1.000
_cell.length_c   1.000
_cell.angle_alpha   90.00
_cell.angle_beta   90.00
_cell.angle_gamma   90.00
#
_symmetry.space_group_name_H-M   'P 1'
#
loop_
_entity.id
_entity.type
_entity.pdbx_description
1 polymer ?
#
loop_
_entity_poly.entity_id
_entity_poly.type
_entity_poly.pdbx_seq_one_letter_code
_entity_poly.pdbx_strand_id
1 'polypeptide(L)'
;MSMVLPGVTLIGYNRLAPCSLALPHDRFAAHTDWSDCPTKRVIAHHGSEPPQLILAERQSSLGTYNVSVGRFTDDILVLFFGQNGWLGWQSGINLRRPYKPCDIYIKLFFTSFICKPKAKQVLIIGLGGGVLPMLIRHYFPTVIIHVVEIDATVIELASEFFYLTEQIENGYMHVIADDGFLYASETAHRYDIIFIDAFVEDAMPSHMNTSQFFSNLHGILNADGCLVTNANLPTNDVYDRLIKTCSSTFESNVLFAHTNIIENARVIISGTRTCLTSISSSTKATQEAQWLESGALLEFSLSRLVTFAYRGLLTDNDTRIST
;
A
#
# COMPACT_ATOMS: atom_id res chain seq x y z
N MET A 1 -24.43 -22.83 -16.47
CA MET A 1 -23.81 -22.33 -17.71
C MET A 1 -22.83 -21.25 -17.28
N SER A 2 -21.53 -21.54 -17.26
CA SER A 2 -20.52 -20.60 -16.74
C SER A 2 -20.37 -19.44 -17.71
N MET A 3 -20.76 -18.23 -17.30
CA MET A 3 -20.35 -17.00 -17.99
C MET A 3 -18.87 -16.78 -17.68
N VAL A 4 -18.00 -17.34 -18.52
CA VAL A 4 -16.61 -16.92 -18.57
C VAL A 4 -16.59 -15.70 -19.47
N LEU A 5 -16.26 -14.53 -18.92
CA LEU A 5 -16.16 -13.30 -19.71
C LEU A 5 -15.01 -13.41 -20.72
N PRO A 6 -15.07 -12.65 -21.84
CA PRO A 6 -13.96 -12.56 -22.78
C PRO A 6 -12.67 -12.13 -22.05
N GLY A 7 -11.59 -12.91 -22.21
CA GLY A 7 -10.29 -12.63 -21.58
C GLY A 7 -10.07 -13.28 -20.21
N VAL A 8 -11.08 -13.96 -19.64
CA VAL A 8 -10.94 -14.69 -18.37
C VAL A 8 -10.47 -16.12 -18.63
N THR A 9 -9.30 -16.50 -18.10
CA THR A 9 -8.83 -17.89 -18.12
C THR A 9 -9.06 -18.52 -16.76
N LEU A 10 -9.99 -19.48 -16.67
CA LEU A 10 -10.18 -20.30 -15.48
C LEU A 10 -9.02 -21.28 -15.33
N ILE A 11 -8.09 -20.97 -14.42
CA ILE A 11 -7.03 -21.88 -14.01
C ILE A 11 -7.28 -22.22 -12.53
N GLY A 12 -7.86 -23.39 -12.26
CA GLY A 12 -8.14 -23.86 -10.89
C GLY A 12 -9.45 -24.66 -10.73
N TYR A 13 -9.61 -25.32 -9.58
CA TYR A 13 -10.86 -26.02 -9.22
C TYR A 13 -11.85 -25.03 -8.63
N ASN A 14 -12.98 -24.85 -9.31
CA ASN A 14 -14.05 -23.95 -8.87
C ASN A 14 -14.68 -24.43 -7.55
N ARG A 15 -14.21 -23.89 -6.41
CA ARG A 15 -14.86 -24.04 -5.09
C ARG A 15 -15.83 -22.90 -4.78
N LEU A 16 -15.93 -21.93 -5.69
CA LEU A 16 -16.79 -20.75 -5.54
C LEU A 16 -18.24 -21.14 -5.86
N ALA A 17 -19.17 -20.76 -4.99
CA ALA A 17 -20.59 -20.93 -5.27
C ALA A 17 -21.00 -20.08 -6.50
N PRO A 18 -22.06 -20.43 -7.24
CA PRO A 18 -22.48 -19.71 -8.45
C PRO A 18 -22.73 -18.21 -8.26
N CYS A 19 -23.00 -17.77 -7.02
CA CYS A 19 -23.25 -16.38 -6.64
C CYS A 19 -21.97 -15.57 -6.36
N SER A 20 -20.78 -16.20 -6.35
CA SER A 20 -19.51 -15.56 -5.97
C SER A 20 -18.78 -14.87 -7.14
N LEU A 21 -19.33 -14.94 -8.35
CA LEU A 21 -18.75 -14.38 -9.58
C LEU A 21 -19.13 -12.91 -9.84
N ALA A 22 -19.76 -12.23 -8.88
CA ALA A 22 -20.11 -10.82 -9.02
C ALA A 22 -18.84 -9.97 -9.21
N LEU A 23 -18.75 -9.29 -10.35
CA LEU A 23 -17.59 -8.49 -10.75
C LEU A 23 -17.77 -7.03 -10.33
N PRO A 24 -16.69 -6.23 -10.30
CA PRO A 24 -16.76 -4.81 -9.95
C PRO A 24 -17.80 -4.00 -10.74
N HIS A 25 -18.09 -4.39 -11.99
CA HIS A 25 -19.11 -3.74 -12.82
C HIS A 25 -20.55 -4.02 -12.36
N ASP A 26 -20.76 -4.99 -11.46
CA ASP A 26 -22.00 -5.15 -10.70
C ASP A 26 -22.00 -4.09 -9.61
N ARG A 27 -22.27 -2.83 -10.03
CA ARG A 27 -22.32 -1.60 -9.22
C ARG A 27 -22.57 -1.90 -7.76
N PHE A 28 -21.62 -1.55 -6.88
CA PHE A 28 -21.76 -1.46 -5.42
C PHE A 28 -23.20 -1.70 -4.98
N ALA A 29 -23.57 -2.99 -4.86
CA ALA A 29 -24.97 -3.33 -4.73
C ALA A 29 -25.48 -2.62 -3.48
N ALA A 30 -26.40 -1.68 -3.69
CA ALA A 30 -26.98 -0.86 -2.65
C ALA A 30 -27.33 -1.76 -1.46
N HIS A 31 -26.72 -1.46 -0.32
CA HIS A 31 -27.07 -1.93 1.02
C HIS A 31 -27.95 -3.19 1.05
N THR A 32 -27.32 -4.35 0.91
CA THR A 32 -27.89 -5.56 1.49
C THR A 32 -27.23 -5.75 2.84
N ASP A 33 -27.99 -5.43 3.87
CA ASP A 33 -27.70 -5.65 5.27
C ASP A 33 -27.59 -7.16 5.51
N TRP A 34 -26.40 -7.74 5.27
CA TRP A 34 -26.12 -9.16 5.51
C TRP A 34 -25.59 -9.35 6.93
N SER A 35 -26.37 -8.94 7.92
CA SER A 35 -26.07 -9.08 9.35
C SER A 35 -25.85 -10.52 9.81
N ASP A 36 -26.22 -11.51 8.99
CA ASP A 36 -26.08 -12.94 9.28
C ASP A 36 -24.95 -13.63 8.50
N CYS A 37 -24.12 -12.91 7.74
CA CYS A 37 -22.95 -13.55 7.15
C CYS A 37 -21.91 -13.76 8.26
N PRO A 38 -21.56 -15.01 8.62
CA PRO A 38 -20.52 -15.24 9.61
C PRO A 38 -19.27 -14.59 9.04
N THR A 39 -18.80 -13.50 9.66
CA THR A 39 -17.61 -12.79 9.24
C THR A 39 -16.48 -13.81 9.15
N LYS A 40 -16.21 -14.31 7.94
CA LYS A 40 -15.01 -15.09 7.67
C LYS A 40 -13.89 -14.14 8.02
N ARG A 41 -13.16 -14.47 9.09
CA ARG A 41 -12.01 -13.70 9.54
C ARG A 41 -11.12 -13.52 8.30
N VAL A 42 -10.82 -12.29 7.91
CA VAL A 42 -9.87 -12.03 6.83
C VAL A 42 -8.52 -12.52 7.34
N ILE A 43 -8.11 -13.70 6.89
CA ILE A 43 -6.77 -14.22 7.09
C ILE A 43 -6.09 -13.99 5.74
N ALA A 44 -5.37 -12.87 5.62
CA ALA A 44 -4.50 -12.63 4.48
C ALA A 44 -3.29 -13.54 4.66
N HIS A 45 -3.23 -14.66 3.95
CA HIS A 45 -2.02 -15.48 3.93
C HIS A 45 -1.04 -14.81 2.98
N HIS A 46 0.04 -14.25 3.53
CA HIS A 46 1.23 -13.90 2.75
C HIS A 46 1.95 -15.18 2.40
N GLY A 47 1.90 -15.61 1.13
CA GLY A 47 2.54 -16.84 0.71
C GLY A 47 2.24 -17.24 -0.73
N SER A 48 2.98 -18.24 -1.20
CA SER A 48 2.93 -18.81 -2.55
C SER A 48 1.64 -19.57 -2.89
N GLU A 49 0.57 -19.44 -2.08
CA GLU A 49 -0.70 -20.07 -2.37
C GLU A 49 -1.39 -19.35 -3.54
N PRO A 50 -1.72 -20.06 -4.63
CA PRO A 50 -2.39 -19.43 -5.76
C PRO A 50 -3.82 -19.03 -5.38
N PRO A 51 -4.38 -17.98 -6.00
CA PRO A 51 -5.79 -17.63 -5.81
C PRO A 51 -6.70 -18.80 -6.25
N GLN A 52 -7.89 -18.87 -5.67
CA GLN A 52 -8.91 -19.86 -6.03
C GLN A 52 -9.35 -19.74 -7.49
N LEU A 53 -9.28 -18.52 -8.04
CA LEU A 53 -9.65 -18.21 -9.41
C LEU A 53 -8.76 -17.09 -9.95
N ILE A 54 -8.17 -17.29 -11.13
CA ILE A 54 -7.54 -16.23 -11.92
C ILE A 54 -8.64 -15.58 -12.76
N LEU A 55 -8.77 -14.26 -12.67
CA LEU A 55 -9.72 -13.46 -13.45
C LEU A 55 -9.06 -12.90 -14.70
N ALA A 56 -7.82 -12.42 -14.59
CA ALA A 56 -7.05 -11.91 -15.70
C ALA A 56 -5.56 -12.17 -15.46
N GLU A 57 -4.82 -12.35 -16.55
CA GLU A 57 -3.36 -12.42 -16.56
C GLU A 57 -2.86 -11.70 -17.81
N ARG A 58 -1.86 -10.83 -17.64
CA ARG A 58 -1.23 -10.07 -18.71
C ARG A 58 0.28 -10.06 -18.49
N GLN A 59 1.04 -10.02 -19.57
CA GLN A 59 2.48 -9.74 -19.47
C GLN A 59 2.66 -8.29 -18.98
N SER A 60 3.58 -8.08 -18.03
CA SER A 60 4.03 -6.74 -17.64
C SER A 60 4.50 -5.95 -18.86
N SER A 61 4.24 -4.65 -18.88
CA SER A 61 4.78 -3.75 -19.91
C SER A 61 6.30 -3.65 -19.86
N LEU A 62 6.92 -4.04 -18.74
CA LEU A 62 8.36 -4.18 -18.57
C LEU A 62 8.92 -5.50 -19.13
N GLY A 63 8.06 -6.48 -19.41
CA GLY A 63 8.41 -7.76 -20.02
C GLY A 63 9.10 -8.78 -19.11
N THR A 64 9.20 -8.52 -17.80
CA THR A 64 9.97 -9.35 -16.86
C THR A 64 9.12 -10.31 -16.01
N TYR A 65 7.84 -9.98 -15.79
CA TYR A 65 6.88 -10.77 -15.02
C TYR A 65 5.47 -10.68 -15.63
N ASN A 66 4.57 -11.54 -15.19
CA ASN A 66 3.14 -11.46 -15.47
C ASN A 66 2.44 -10.70 -14.34
N VAL A 67 1.47 -9.88 -14.68
CA VAL A 67 0.54 -9.26 -13.73
C VAL A 67 -0.78 -9.98 -13.84
N SER A 68 -1.26 -10.48 -12.72
CA SER A 68 -2.46 -11.29 -12.69
C SER A 68 -3.37 -10.85 -11.56
N VAL A 69 -4.67 -10.90 -11.83
CA VAL A 69 -5.75 -10.55 -10.90
C VAL A 69 -6.57 -11.80 -10.65
N GLY A 70 -6.92 -12.05 -9.38
CA GLY A 70 -7.65 -13.24 -8.99
C GLY A 70 -8.52 -13.06 -7.75
N ARG A 71 -9.32 -14.09 -7.46
CA ARG A 71 -10.06 -14.24 -6.20
C ARG A 71 -9.29 -15.18 -5.29
N PHE A 72 -8.75 -14.67 -4.19
CA PHE A 72 -8.14 -15.51 -3.16
C PHE A 72 -9.21 -16.23 -2.33
N THR A 73 -10.32 -15.54 -2.07
CA THR A 73 -11.56 -16.12 -1.56
C THR A 73 -12.76 -15.47 -2.26
N ASP A 74 -13.99 -15.85 -1.91
CA ASP A 74 -15.21 -15.22 -2.43
C ASP A 74 -15.14 -13.67 -2.39
N ASP A 75 -14.58 -13.10 -1.32
CA ASP A 75 -14.63 -11.67 -1.04
C ASP A 75 -13.31 -10.93 -1.22
N ILE A 76 -12.20 -11.64 -1.43
CA ILE A 76 -10.87 -11.04 -1.52
C ILE A 76 -10.39 -11.08 -2.97
N LEU A 77 -10.34 -9.91 -3.60
CA LEU A 77 -9.71 -9.70 -4.89
C LEU A 77 -8.24 -9.38 -4.66
N VAL A 78 -7.37 -10.00 -5.45
CA VAL A 78 -5.91 -9.90 -5.29
C VAL A 78 -5.24 -9.60 -6.62
N LEU A 79 -4.14 -8.86 -6.54
CA LEU A 79 -3.20 -8.64 -7.64
C LEU A 79 -1.86 -9.24 -7.22
N PHE A 80 -1.25 -10.01 -8.11
CA PHE A 80 0.03 -10.66 -7.89
C PHE A 80 0.93 -10.58 -9.12
N PHE A 81 2.23 -10.60 -8.88
CA PHE A 81 3.25 -10.71 -9.92
C PHE A 81 3.72 -12.15 -10.02
N GLY A 82 3.70 -12.70 -11.24
CA GLY A 82 4.15 -14.05 -11.53
C GLY A 82 5.44 -14.06 -12.32
N GLN A 83 6.48 -14.75 -11.83
CA GLN A 83 7.73 -14.92 -12.55
C GLN A 83 8.35 -16.29 -12.25
N ASN A 84 8.75 -17.03 -13.29
CA ASN A 84 9.43 -18.34 -13.15
C ASN A 84 8.70 -19.34 -12.22
N GLY A 85 7.36 -19.31 -12.19
CA GLY A 85 6.54 -20.17 -11.33
C GLY A 85 6.38 -19.68 -9.88
N TRP A 86 7.03 -18.58 -9.51
CA TRP A 86 6.76 -17.86 -8.26
C TRP A 86 5.60 -16.87 -8.45
N LEU A 87 4.77 -16.72 -7.41
CA LEU A 87 3.68 -15.75 -7.35
C LEU A 87 3.89 -14.87 -6.11
N GLY A 88 4.07 -13.57 -6.33
CA GLY A 88 4.21 -12.57 -5.29
C GLY A 88 2.93 -11.78 -5.12
N TRP A 89 2.31 -11.87 -3.95
CA TRP A 89 1.18 -11.03 -3.59
C TRP A 89 1.60 -9.57 -3.57
N GLN A 90 0.91 -8.71 -4.33
CA GLN A 90 1.20 -7.27 -4.38
C GLN A 90 0.10 -6.44 -3.73
N SER A 91 -1.16 -6.83 -3.90
CA SER A 91 -2.29 -6.07 -3.36
C SER A 91 -3.51 -6.93 -3.12
N GLY A 92 -4.30 -6.60 -2.11
CA GLY A 92 -5.57 -7.26 -1.82
C GLY A 92 -6.63 -6.27 -1.35
N ILE A 93 -7.86 -6.46 -1.84
CA ILE A 93 -9.03 -5.70 -1.41
C ILE A 93 -10.15 -6.65 -1.00
N ASN A 94 -10.78 -6.34 0.15
CA ASN A 94 -12.00 -7.00 0.56
C ASN A 94 -13.20 -6.30 -0.07
N LEU A 95 -13.89 -6.97 -0.98
CA LEU A 95 -14.99 -6.41 -1.74
C LEU A 95 -16.24 -6.11 -0.89
N ARG A 96 -16.39 -6.76 0.27
CA ARG A 96 -17.46 -6.47 1.25
C ARG A 96 -17.12 -5.30 2.16
N ARG A 97 -15.83 -5.03 2.38
CA ARG A 97 -15.33 -3.96 3.25
C ARG A 97 -14.09 -3.28 2.62
N PRO A 98 -14.25 -2.60 1.47
CA PRO A 98 -13.12 -2.09 0.69
C PRO A 98 -12.29 -1.06 1.45
N TYR A 99 -12.93 -0.31 2.37
CA TYR A 99 -12.27 0.71 3.17
C TYR A 99 -11.57 0.15 4.42
N LYS A 100 -11.65 -1.16 4.66
CA LYS A 100 -10.87 -1.86 5.68
C LYS A 100 -9.69 -2.59 5.03
N PRO A 101 -8.45 -2.09 5.17
CA PRO A 101 -7.30 -2.64 4.45
C PRO A 101 -7.04 -4.11 4.85
N CYS A 102 -6.69 -4.94 3.86
CA CYS A 102 -6.21 -6.30 4.10
C CYS A 102 -4.86 -6.25 4.80
N ASP A 103 -3.90 -5.56 4.19
CA ASP A 103 -2.50 -5.52 4.62
C ASP A 103 -2.29 -4.62 5.85
N ILE A 104 -1.33 -4.98 6.70
CA ILE A 104 -0.97 -4.24 7.92
C ILE A 104 -0.12 -3.02 7.59
N TYR A 105 0.78 -3.10 6.60
CA TYR A 105 1.63 -1.96 6.25
C TYR A 105 0.80 -0.77 5.72
N ILE A 106 -0.27 -1.03 4.94
CA ILE A 106 -1.22 0.00 4.49
C ILE A 106 -1.87 0.70 5.69
N LYS A 107 -2.24 -0.05 6.74
CA LYS A 107 -2.77 0.56 7.97
C LYS A 107 -1.71 1.43 8.63
N LEU A 108 -0.46 0.97 8.71
CA LEU A 108 0.64 1.73 9.29
C LEU A 108 0.96 3.01 8.50
N PHE A 109 0.78 3.03 7.18
CA PHE A 109 0.95 4.23 6.37
C PHE A 109 0.06 5.40 6.82
N PHE A 110 -1.11 5.14 7.41
CA PHE A 110 -1.98 6.18 7.96
C PHE A 110 -1.37 6.93 9.16
N THR A 111 -0.30 6.42 9.78
CA THR A 111 0.44 7.18 10.79
C THR A 111 1.13 8.43 10.23
N SER A 112 1.29 8.54 8.91
CA SER A 112 1.75 9.77 8.26
C SER A 112 0.75 10.92 8.39
N PHE A 113 -0.55 10.64 8.37
CA PHE A 113 -1.61 11.64 8.58
C PHE A 113 -1.71 12.11 10.04
N ILE A 114 -1.08 11.40 10.98
CA ILE A 114 -0.84 11.91 12.34
C ILE A 114 0.24 13.00 12.33
N CYS A 115 1.28 12.82 11.52
CA CYS A 115 2.34 13.82 11.35
C CYS A 115 1.82 15.03 10.54
N LYS A 116 0.97 14.75 9.54
CA LYS A 116 0.44 15.71 8.57
C LYS A 116 -1.09 15.68 8.48
N PRO A 117 -1.82 16.05 9.54
CA PRO A 117 -3.29 15.98 9.55
C PRO A 117 -3.98 16.94 8.57
N LYS A 118 -3.23 17.92 8.04
CA LYS A 118 -3.70 18.89 7.05
C LYS A 118 -3.01 18.73 5.70
N ALA A 119 -2.51 17.52 5.39
CA ALA A 119 -1.95 17.23 4.07
C ALA A 119 -2.94 17.61 2.97
N LYS A 120 -2.43 18.22 1.90
CA LYS A 120 -3.20 18.65 0.73
C LYS A 120 -2.74 17.93 -0.53
N GLN A 121 -1.45 17.63 -0.63
CA GLN A 121 -0.87 16.93 -1.77
C GLN A 121 -0.02 15.76 -1.28
N VAL A 122 -0.30 14.58 -1.82
CA VAL A 122 0.48 13.37 -1.53
C VAL A 122 0.97 12.73 -2.83
N LEU A 123 2.18 12.17 -2.77
CA LEU A 123 2.75 11.35 -3.83
C LEU A 123 2.78 9.90 -3.36
N ILE A 124 2.38 8.97 -4.20
CA ILE A 124 2.54 7.54 -4.01
C ILE A 124 3.39 7.04 -5.17
N ILE A 125 4.53 6.42 -4.87
CA ILE A 125 5.37 5.75 -5.85
C ILE A 125 5.10 4.25 -5.74
N GLY A 126 4.57 3.66 -6.80
CA GLY A 126 3.92 2.36 -6.83
C GLY A 126 2.38 2.47 -6.74
N LEU A 127 1.67 1.58 -7.43
CA LEU A 127 0.20 1.54 -7.42
C LEU A 127 -0.34 0.22 -6.87
N GLY A 128 0.21 -0.92 -7.34
CA GLY A 128 -0.36 -2.23 -7.09
C GLY A 128 -1.84 -2.29 -7.54
N GLY A 129 -2.73 -2.71 -6.63
CA GLY A 129 -4.18 -2.69 -6.86
C GLY A 129 -4.85 -1.34 -6.59
N GLY A 130 -4.11 -0.26 -6.33
CA GLY A 130 -4.70 1.06 -6.06
C GLY A 130 -5.41 1.19 -4.72
N VAL A 131 -5.20 0.25 -3.79
CA VAL A 131 -5.88 0.21 -2.49
C VAL A 131 -5.49 1.43 -1.61
N LEU A 132 -4.21 1.74 -1.49
CA LEU A 132 -3.75 2.90 -0.72
C LEU A 132 -4.33 4.23 -1.23
N PRO A 133 -4.20 4.60 -2.53
CA PRO A 133 -4.79 5.84 -3.03
C PRO A 133 -6.31 5.89 -2.86
N MET A 134 -7.02 4.77 -3.05
CA MET A 134 -8.46 4.68 -2.81
C MET A 134 -8.83 4.94 -1.34
N LEU A 135 -8.08 4.37 -0.39
CA LEU A 135 -8.30 4.59 1.05
C LEU A 135 -8.04 6.05 1.43
N ILE A 136 -6.95 6.66 0.96
CA ILE A 136 -6.67 8.07 1.20
C ILE A 136 -7.80 8.93 0.65
N ARG A 137 -8.29 8.63 -0.56
CA ARG A 137 -9.40 9.36 -1.18
C ARG A 137 -10.71 9.23 -0.40
N HIS A 138 -10.96 8.09 0.22
CA HIS A 138 -12.13 7.85 1.05
C HIS A 138 -12.06 8.62 2.37
N TYR A 139 -10.96 8.48 3.11
CA TYR A 139 -10.81 9.07 4.45
C TYR A 139 -10.45 10.56 4.43
N PHE A 140 -9.80 11.04 3.35
CA PHE A 140 -9.36 12.43 3.18
C PHE A 140 -9.74 12.96 1.79
N PRO A 141 -11.04 13.21 1.53
CA PRO A 141 -11.56 13.43 0.18
C PRO A 141 -11.08 14.70 -0.53
N THR A 142 -10.42 15.61 0.18
CA THR A 142 -9.87 16.85 -0.37
C THR A 142 -8.38 16.77 -0.72
N VAL A 143 -7.72 15.65 -0.41
CA VAL A 143 -6.30 15.45 -0.71
C VAL A 143 -6.14 15.18 -2.20
N ILE A 144 -5.23 15.90 -2.84
CA ILE A 144 -4.78 15.64 -4.20
C ILE A 144 -3.73 14.53 -4.14
N ILE A 145 -3.93 13.47 -4.91
CA ILE A 145 -3.12 12.26 -4.90
C ILE A 145 -2.46 12.13 -6.27
N HIS A 146 -1.13 12.15 -6.30
CA HIS A 146 -0.36 11.71 -7.47
C HIS A 146 0.13 10.30 -7.23
N VAL A 147 -0.14 9.40 -8.18
CA VAL A 147 0.37 8.03 -8.16
C VAL A 147 1.30 7.87 -9.35
N VAL A 148 2.51 7.41 -9.11
CA VAL A 148 3.51 7.12 -10.15
C VAL A 148 3.72 5.63 -10.19
N GLU A 149 3.34 5.01 -11.31
CA GLU A 149 3.47 3.57 -11.55
C GLU A 149 4.22 3.35 -12.87
N ILE A 150 5.25 2.52 -12.84
CA ILE A 150 6.12 2.29 -13.99
C ILE A 150 5.49 1.28 -14.96
N ASP A 151 4.69 0.34 -14.46
CA ASP A 151 4.10 -0.73 -15.26
C ASP A 151 2.67 -0.38 -15.69
N ALA A 152 2.50 0.00 -16.96
CA ALA A 152 1.19 0.31 -17.54
C ALA A 152 0.19 -0.84 -17.40
N THR A 153 0.65 -2.10 -17.42
CA THR A 153 -0.21 -3.27 -17.25
C THR A 153 -0.84 -3.30 -15.84
N VAL A 154 -0.13 -2.82 -14.82
CA VAL A 154 -0.67 -2.70 -13.44
C VAL A 154 -1.77 -1.65 -13.39
N ILE A 155 -1.55 -0.49 -14.02
CA ILE A 155 -2.55 0.59 -14.11
C ILE A 155 -3.82 0.10 -14.81
N GLU A 156 -3.69 -0.60 -15.93
CA GLU A 156 -4.83 -1.16 -16.67
C GLU A 156 -5.63 -2.14 -15.83
N LEU A 157 -4.97 -3.13 -15.21
CA LEU A 157 -5.65 -4.13 -14.40
C LEU A 157 -6.26 -3.55 -13.12
N ALA A 158 -5.62 -2.56 -12.49
CA ALA A 158 -6.21 -1.83 -11.39
C ALA A 158 -7.45 -1.00 -11.82
N SER A 159 -7.42 -0.41 -13.01
CA SER A 159 -8.54 0.33 -13.61
C SER A 159 -9.74 -0.56 -13.93
N GLU A 160 -9.48 -1.78 -14.40
CA GLU A 160 -10.52 -2.75 -14.75
C GLU A 160 -11.11 -3.46 -13.52
N PHE A 161 -10.29 -3.83 -12.55
CA PHE A 161 -10.70 -4.73 -11.46
C PHE A 161 -10.76 -4.10 -10.07
N PHE A 162 -10.04 -3.00 -9.82
CA PHE A 162 -9.89 -2.39 -8.48
C PHE A 162 -10.55 -1.01 -8.34
N TYR A 163 -11.49 -0.67 -9.23
CA TYR A 163 -12.25 0.59 -9.20
C TYR A 163 -11.37 1.85 -9.28
N LEU A 164 -10.17 1.74 -9.85
CA LEU A 164 -9.24 2.87 -9.95
C LEU A 164 -9.79 3.95 -10.90
N THR A 165 -10.50 3.57 -11.96
CA THR A 165 -11.11 4.49 -12.93
C THR A 165 -12.03 5.50 -12.22
N GLU A 166 -12.92 5.01 -11.36
CA GLU A 166 -13.86 5.81 -10.58
C GLU A 166 -13.15 6.74 -9.59
N GLN A 167 -11.97 6.35 -9.11
CA GLN A 167 -11.16 7.22 -8.26
C GLN A 167 -10.51 8.36 -9.05
N ILE A 168 -10.16 8.16 -10.32
CA ILE A 168 -9.53 9.17 -11.17
C ILE A 168 -10.55 10.20 -11.66
N GLU A 169 -11.75 9.77 -12.06
CA GLU A 169 -12.77 10.63 -12.67
C GLU A 169 -13.25 11.79 -11.77
N ASN A 170 -13.08 11.69 -10.45
CA ASN A 170 -13.45 12.74 -9.51
C ASN A 170 -12.46 13.93 -9.47
N GLY A 171 -11.31 13.84 -10.16
CA GLY A 171 -10.36 14.94 -10.35
C GLY A 171 -9.37 15.18 -9.20
N TYR A 172 -9.39 14.39 -8.12
CA TYR A 172 -8.43 14.49 -7.01
C TYR A 172 -7.31 13.45 -7.07
N MET A 173 -7.36 12.53 -8.04
CA MET A 173 -6.34 11.50 -8.22
C MET A 173 -5.80 11.55 -9.64
N HIS A 174 -4.47 11.58 -9.75
CA HIS A 174 -3.77 11.58 -11.02
C HIS A 174 -2.78 10.41 -11.03
N VAL A 175 -3.02 9.44 -11.93
CA VAL A 175 -2.13 8.30 -12.14
C VAL A 175 -1.21 8.61 -13.31
N ILE A 176 0.08 8.46 -13.09
CA ILE A 176 1.16 8.85 -14.01
C ILE A 176 1.95 7.57 -14.32
N ALA A 177 1.96 7.17 -15.59
CA ALA A 177 2.75 6.05 -16.07
C ALA A 177 4.22 6.51 -16.27
N ASP A 178 5.04 6.39 -15.23
CA ASP A 178 6.42 6.88 -15.23
C ASP A 178 7.29 6.14 -14.19
N ASP A 179 8.61 6.25 -14.33
CA ASP A 179 9.57 5.76 -13.35
C ASP A 179 9.63 6.71 -12.15
N GLY A 180 9.43 6.17 -10.94
CA GLY A 180 9.42 6.96 -9.71
C GLY A 180 10.72 7.72 -9.44
N PHE A 181 11.87 7.19 -9.85
CA PHE A 181 13.16 7.86 -9.75
C PHE A 181 13.24 9.06 -10.69
N LEU A 182 12.85 8.88 -11.94
CA LEU A 182 12.84 9.95 -12.95
C LEU A 182 11.85 11.05 -12.53
N TYR A 183 10.63 10.66 -12.20
CA TYR A 183 9.59 11.57 -11.73
C TYR A 183 10.06 12.42 -10.55
N ALA A 184 10.69 11.80 -9.55
CA ALA A 184 11.21 12.51 -8.37
C ALA A 184 12.30 13.53 -8.71
N SER A 185 13.06 13.31 -9.79
CA SER A 185 14.13 14.21 -10.23
C SER A 185 13.64 15.36 -11.11
N GLU A 186 12.49 15.21 -11.77
CA GLU A 186 12.02 16.14 -12.82
C GLU A 186 10.79 16.95 -12.40
N THR A 187 9.99 16.45 -11.45
CA THR A 187 8.72 17.07 -11.09
C THR A 187 8.89 18.46 -10.45
N ALA A 188 8.03 19.40 -10.87
CA ALA A 188 7.93 20.71 -10.26
C ALA A 188 7.01 20.72 -9.02
N HIS A 189 6.30 19.64 -8.74
CA HIS A 189 5.39 19.54 -7.61
C HIS A 189 6.13 19.47 -6.27
N ARG A 190 5.39 19.75 -5.20
CA ARG A 190 5.82 19.58 -3.82
C ARG A 190 4.73 18.85 -3.02
N TYR A 191 5.17 17.99 -2.10
CA TYR A 191 4.27 17.08 -1.40
C TYR A 191 4.35 17.22 0.11
N ASP A 192 3.20 17.06 0.77
CA ASP A 192 3.13 17.00 2.23
C ASP A 192 3.52 15.63 2.75
N ILE A 193 3.17 14.58 2.00
CA ILE A 193 3.50 13.19 2.30
C ILE A 193 3.93 12.50 1.01
N ILE A 194 5.02 11.75 1.05
CA ILE A 194 5.43 10.87 -0.03
C ILE A 194 5.43 9.43 0.49
N PHE A 195 4.77 8.52 -0.23
CA PHE A 195 4.76 7.09 0.04
C PHE A 195 5.65 6.36 -0.97
N ILE A 196 6.58 5.54 -0.48
CA ILE A 196 7.29 4.55 -1.30
C ILE A 196 6.64 3.19 -1.03
N ASP A 197 5.92 2.70 -2.03
CA ASP A 197 5.24 1.41 -2.05
C ASP A 197 5.49 0.68 -3.38
N ALA A 198 6.72 0.75 -3.85
CA ALA A 198 7.17 0.16 -5.11
C ALA A 198 8.09 -1.03 -4.83
N PHE A 199 7.58 -2.23 -5.08
CA PHE A 199 8.29 -3.49 -4.94
C PHE A 199 8.17 -4.29 -6.22
N VAL A 200 9.28 -4.93 -6.60
CA VAL A 200 9.27 -6.02 -7.57
C VAL A 200 9.74 -7.25 -6.81
N GLU A 201 8.99 -8.35 -6.93
CA GLU A 201 9.14 -9.52 -6.06
C GLU A 201 8.97 -9.13 -4.58
N ASP A 202 10.05 -9.16 -3.81
CA ASP A 202 10.10 -8.83 -2.38
C ASP A 202 11.03 -7.64 -2.07
N ALA A 203 11.52 -6.90 -3.09
CA ALA A 203 12.49 -5.82 -2.88
C ALA A 203 12.15 -4.52 -3.63
N MET A 204 12.51 -3.40 -3.00
CA MET A 204 12.57 -2.11 -3.69
C MET A 204 13.64 -2.15 -4.78
N PRO A 205 13.37 -1.68 -6.02
CA PRO A 205 14.35 -1.66 -7.09
C PRO A 205 15.66 -0.99 -6.68
N SER A 206 16.80 -1.53 -7.13
CA SER A 206 18.12 -1.09 -6.68
C SER A 206 18.40 0.39 -6.95
N HIS A 207 17.90 0.93 -8.06
CA HIS A 207 18.03 2.35 -8.41
C HIS A 207 17.22 3.28 -7.49
N MET A 208 16.12 2.78 -6.91
CA MET A 208 15.34 3.46 -5.86
C MET A 208 15.94 3.27 -4.46
N ASN A 209 16.95 2.43 -4.28
CA ASN A 209 17.65 2.26 -3.00
C ASN A 209 19.00 3.01 -2.97
N THR A 210 18.98 4.28 -3.37
CA THR A 210 20.19 5.11 -3.51
C THR A 210 20.05 6.44 -2.76
N SER A 211 21.16 6.99 -2.27
CA SER A 211 21.16 8.31 -1.64
C SER A 211 20.68 9.42 -2.59
N GLN A 212 20.92 9.27 -3.89
CA GLN A 212 20.42 10.22 -4.88
C GLN A 212 18.89 10.22 -4.96
N PHE A 213 18.26 9.04 -4.97
CA PHE A 213 16.81 8.94 -4.97
C PHE A 213 16.19 9.60 -3.74
N PHE A 214 16.70 9.27 -2.55
CA PHE A 214 16.21 9.85 -1.29
C PHE A 214 16.44 11.36 -1.23
N SER A 215 17.56 11.86 -1.78
CA SER A 215 17.82 13.29 -1.93
C SER A 215 16.79 13.97 -2.87
N ASN A 216 16.45 13.34 -4.00
CA ASN A 216 15.41 13.85 -4.91
C ASN A 216 14.06 13.94 -4.18
N LEU A 217 13.66 12.87 -3.47
CA LEU A 217 12.43 12.83 -2.69
C LEU A 217 12.40 13.91 -1.61
N HIS A 218 13.51 14.11 -0.88
CA HIS A 218 13.65 15.19 0.09
C HIS A 218 13.49 16.57 -0.58
N GLY A 219 14.05 16.77 -1.77
CA GLY A 219 13.94 18.02 -2.54
C GLY A 219 12.52 18.37 -3.00
N ILE A 220 11.64 17.38 -3.12
CA ILE A 220 10.23 17.56 -3.51
C ILE A 220 9.25 17.48 -2.32
N LEU A 221 9.73 17.31 -1.09
CA LEU A 221 8.90 17.47 0.10
C LEU A 221 8.70 18.95 0.43
N ASN A 222 7.53 19.28 1.00
CA ASN A 222 7.36 20.52 1.72
C ASN A 222 8.26 20.54 2.97
N ALA A 223 8.64 21.73 3.44
CA ALA A 223 9.59 21.90 4.55
C ALA A 223 9.21 21.14 5.83
N ASP A 224 7.91 20.94 6.05
CA ASP A 224 7.36 20.20 7.18
C ASP A 224 6.72 18.87 6.74
N GLY A 225 7.03 18.34 5.56
CA GLY A 225 6.51 17.08 5.04
C GLY A 225 7.26 15.84 5.54
N CYS A 226 6.71 14.66 5.25
CA CYS A 226 7.34 13.39 5.59
C CYS A 226 7.35 12.37 4.44
N LEU A 227 8.37 11.52 4.46
CA LEU A 227 8.49 10.32 3.63
C LEU A 227 8.01 9.12 4.45
N VAL A 228 7.28 8.22 3.80
CA VAL A 228 6.74 6.99 4.38
C VAL A 228 7.19 5.84 3.49
N THR A 229 7.99 4.94 4.03
CA THR A 229 8.58 3.85 3.25
C THR A 229 8.07 2.52 3.79
N ASN A 230 7.44 1.72 2.93
CA ASN A 230 7.30 0.30 3.21
C ASN A 230 8.72 -0.30 3.19
N ALA A 231 9.12 -0.88 4.32
CA ALA A 231 10.47 -1.38 4.59
C ALA A 231 10.45 -2.89 4.86
N ASN A 232 9.43 -3.60 4.38
CA ASN A 232 9.34 -5.05 4.45
C ASN A 232 10.29 -5.69 3.42
N LEU A 233 11.58 -5.61 3.70
CA LEU A 233 12.67 -6.02 2.81
C LEU A 233 13.12 -7.45 3.10
N PRO A 234 13.68 -8.16 2.10
CA PRO A 234 13.87 -9.61 2.16
C PRO A 234 15.07 -10.01 3.02
N THR A 235 16.03 -9.10 3.23
CA THR A 235 17.24 -9.35 4.03
C THR A 235 17.58 -8.16 4.92
N ASN A 236 18.22 -8.47 6.07
CA ASN A 236 18.69 -7.45 7.02
C ASN A 236 19.69 -6.48 6.37
N ASP A 237 20.55 -6.94 5.47
CA ASP A 237 21.53 -6.07 4.81
C ASP A 237 20.87 -4.99 3.93
N VAL A 238 19.79 -5.33 3.22
CA VAL A 238 19.04 -4.37 2.40
C VAL A 238 18.32 -3.36 3.32
N TYR A 239 17.76 -3.86 4.42
CA TYR A 239 17.10 -3.04 5.43
C TYR A 239 18.07 -2.06 6.12
N ASP A 240 19.26 -2.50 6.51
CA ASP A 240 20.27 -1.65 7.12
C ASP A 240 20.75 -0.54 6.17
N ARG A 241 20.86 -0.82 4.87
CA ARG A 241 21.18 0.19 3.86
C ARG A 241 20.08 1.23 3.72
N LEU A 242 18.82 0.80 3.76
CA LEU A 242 17.66 1.70 3.76
C LEU A 242 17.71 2.64 4.98
N ILE A 243 17.89 2.09 6.19
CA ILE A 243 17.98 2.91 7.42
C ILE A 243 19.10 3.93 7.31
N LYS A 244 20.31 3.50 6.91
CA LYS A 244 21.46 4.41 6.76
C LYS A 244 21.17 5.54 5.78
N THR A 245 20.49 5.23 4.67
CA THR A 245 20.13 6.22 3.66
C THR A 245 19.07 7.20 4.18
N CYS A 246 18.06 6.72 4.91
CA CYS A 246 17.08 7.58 5.57
C CYS A 246 17.75 8.49 6.61
N SER A 247 18.63 7.94 7.46
CA SER A 247 19.34 8.69 8.51
C SER A 247 20.35 9.70 7.98
N SER A 248 20.93 9.48 6.79
CA SER A 248 21.80 10.48 6.16
C SER A 248 21.04 11.58 5.43
N THR A 249 19.76 11.37 5.10
CA THR A 249 18.94 12.31 4.33
C THR A 249 17.99 13.12 5.21
N PHE A 250 17.43 12.51 6.25
CA PHE A 250 16.40 13.11 7.10
C PHE A 250 16.88 13.29 8.54
N GLU A 251 16.39 14.35 9.21
CA GLU A 251 16.77 14.66 10.59
C GLU A 251 16.28 13.62 11.61
N SER A 252 15.18 12.94 11.31
CA SER A 252 14.51 12.02 12.21
C SER A 252 13.80 10.93 11.43
N ASN A 253 13.85 9.70 11.96
CA ASN A 253 13.22 8.53 11.37
C ASN A 253 12.56 7.71 12.49
N VAL A 254 11.30 7.30 12.31
CA VAL A 254 10.56 6.49 13.28
C VAL A 254 10.16 5.16 12.64
N LEU A 255 10.43 4.05 13.34
CA LEU A 255 10.10 2.71 12.90
C LEU A 255 8.80 2.20 13.54
N PHE A 256 7.93 1.68 12.69
CA PHE A 256 6.84 0.80 13.06
C PHE A 256 7.12 -0.60 12.48
N ALA A 257 7.23 -1.60 13.34
CA ALA A 257 7.40 -2.99 12.93
C ALA A 257 6.38 -3.88 13.64
N HIS A 258 5.62 -4.63 12.85
CA HIS A 258 4.67 -5.62 13.34
C HIS A 258 5.00 -6.97 12.72
N THR A 259 5.12 -7.99 13.57
CA THR A 259 5.39 -9.37 13.17
C THR A 259 4.38 -10.26 13.85
N ASN A 260 3.67 -11.07 13.08
CA ASN A 260 2.89 -12.18 13.61
C ASN A 260 3.04 -13.41 12.69
N ILE A 261 2.34 -14.49 13.00
CA ILE A 261 2.39 -15.76 12.24
C ILE A 261 1.96 -15.57 10.78
N ILE A 262 1.17 -14.54 10.49
CA ILE A 262 0.42 -14.38 9.24
C ILE A 262 1.07 -13.32 8.33
N GLU A 263 1.63 -12.26 8.90
CA GLU A 263 2.12 -11.09 8.19
C GLU A 263 3.24 -10.38 8.95
N ASN A 264 4.24 -9.94 8.20
CA ASN A 264 5.26 -8.99 8.63
C ASN A 264 5.01 -7.65 7.96
N ALA A 265 5.11 -6.58 8.72
CA ALA A 265 5.04 -5.21 8.22
C ALA A 265 6.12 -4.37 8.88
N ARG A 266 6.90 -3.65 8.08
CA ARG A 266 7.84 -2.64 8.55
C ARG A 266 7.58 -1.35 7.78
N VAL A 267 7.37 -0.26 8.50
CA VAL A 267 7.16 1.07 7.94
C VAL A 267 8.10 2.04 8.63
N ILE A 268 8.83 2.81 7.84
CA ILE A 268 9.68 3.89 8.33
C ILE A 268 9.04 5.22 7.93
N ILE A 269 8.89 6.13 8.89
CA ILE A 269 8.51 7.52 8.62
C ILE A 269 9.72 8.41 8.85
N SER A 270 10.10 9.17 7.83
CA SER A 270 11.28 10.03 7.79
C SER A 270 10.88 11.49 7.57
N GLY A 271 11.49 12.43 8.29
CA GLY A 271 11.16 13.85 8.19
C GLY A 271 11.98 14.72 9.15
N THR A 272 11.56 15.98 9.31
CA THR A 272 12.13 16.86 10.33
C THR A 272 11.72 16.42 11.75
N ARG A 273 12.51 16.77 12.77
CA ARG A 273 12.13 16.47 14.17
C ARG A 273 10.78 17.08 14.53
N THR A 274 10.51 18.29 14.03
CA THR A 274 9.23 18.98 14.23
C THR A 274 8.07 18.24 13.57
N CYS A 275 8.24 17.78 12.32
CA CYS A 275 7.21 16.98 11.63
C CYS A 275 6.88 15.70 12.40
N LEU A 276 7.89 15.01 12.93
CA LEU A 276 7.70 13.71 13.60
C LEU A 276 7.36 13.84 15.11
N THR A 277 7.12 15.06 15.60
CA THR A 277 6.84 15.30 17.02
C THR A 277 5.56 14.61 17.50
N SER A 278 4.60 14.34 16.63
CA SER A 278 3.37 13.60 16.96
C SER A 278 3.61 12.10 17.17
N ILE A 279 4.69 11.56 16.60
CA ILE A 279 5.07 10.14 16.69
C ILE A 279 6.42 9.95 17.40
N SER A 280 6.83 10.89 18.25
CA SER A 280 8.13 10.85 18.93
C SER A 280 8.20 9.85 20.09
N SER A 281 7.05 9.37 20.58
CA SER A 281 6.95 8.31 21.60
C SER A 281 5.74 7.42 21.34
N SER A 282 5.79 6.18 21.83
CA SER A 282 4.68 5.21 21.69
C SER A 282 3.37 5.75 22.28
N THR A 283 3.41 6.34 23.47
CA THR A 283 2.22 6.90 24.14
C THR A 283 1.59 8.01 23.30
N LYS A 284 2.41 8.95 22.81
CA LYS A 284 1.90 10.06 22.01
C LYS A 284 1.39 9.58 20.65
N ALA A 285 2.15 8.74 19.96
CA ALA A 285 1.73 8.15 18.69
C ALA A 285 0.40 7.40 18.82
N THR A 286 0.22 6.63 19.91
CA THR A 286 -1.02 5.89 20.19
C THR A 286 -2.19 6.84 20.42
N GLN A 287 -1.98 7.90 21.19
CA GLN A 287 -2.99 8.91 21.44
C GLN A 287 -3.41 9.56 20.13
N GLU A 288 -2.48 10.15 19.38
CA GLU A 288 -2.77 10.81 18.10
C GLU A 288 -3.42 9.86 17.07
N ALA A 289 -3.01 8.59 17.05
CA ALA A 289 -3.66 7.56 16.24
C ALA A 289 -5.13 7.35 16.62
N GLN A 290 -5.47 7.41 17.91
CA GLN A 290 -6.85 7.32 18.38
C GLN A 290 -7.68 8.54 17.96
N TRP A 291 -7.07 9.73 17.97
CA TRP A 291 -7.70 10.96 17.46
C TRP A 291 -7.97 10.86 15.96
N LEU A 292 -6.99 10.40 15.16
CA LEU A 292 -7.17 10.19 13.73
C LEU A 292 -8.23 9.12 13.43
N GLU A 293 -8.18 7.99 14.13
CA GLU A 293 -9.12 6.88 14.02
C GLU A 293 -10.57 7.35 14.21
N SER A 294 -10.81 8.15 15.24
CA SER A 294 -12.14 8.68 15.55
C SER A 294 -12.55 9.82 14.61
N GLY A 295 -11.61 10.73 14.29
CA GLY A 295 -11.90 11.93 13.49
C GLY A 295 -12.10 11.64 12.01
N ALA A 296 -11.36 10.68 11.45
CA ALA A 296 -11.50 10.23 10.06
C ALA A 296 -12.43 9.03 9.90
N LEU A 297 -13.00 8.50 10.99
CA LEU A 297 -13.90 7.34 11.01
C LEU A 297 -13.26 6.09 10.36
N LEU A 298 -12.01 5.79 10.73
CA LEU A 298 -11.27 4.66 10.16
C LEU A 298 -11.99 3.32 10.47
N GLU A 299 -12.16 2.46 9.46
CA GLU A 299 -12.74 1.12 9.64
C GLU A 299 -11.78 0.09 10.29
N PHE A 300 -10.63 0.55 10.78
CA PHE A 300 -9.59 -0.25 11.40
C PHE A 300 -8.97 0.48 12.58
N SER A 301 -8.46 -0.29 13.55
CA SER A 301 -7.88 0.30 14.76
C SER A 301 -6.40 0.64 14.55
N LEU A 302 -6.15 1.88 14.14
CA LEU A 302 -4.80 2.42 13.98
C LEU A 302 -4.11 2.56 15.34
N SER A 303 -4.83 3.03 16.36
CA SER A 303 -4.31 3.22 17.72
C SER A 303 -3.78 1.93 18.34
N ARG A 304 -4.56 0.85 18.24
CA ARG A 304 -4.16 -0.49 18.68
C ARG A 304 -2.94 -0.97 17.91
N LEU A 305 -2.93 -0.81 16.59
CA LEU A 305 -1.80 -1.24 15.76
C LEU A 305 -0.52 -0.47 16.11
N VAL A 306 -0.59 0.85 16.26
CA VAL A 306 0.53 1.70 16.67
C VAL A 306 1.09 1.27 18.03
N THR A 307 0.22 0.94 19.00
CA THR A 307 0.62 0.46 20.33
C THR A 307 1.56 -0.74 20.23
N PHE A 308 1.27 -1.70 19.35
CA PHE A 308 2.05 -2.93 19.19
C PHE A 308 3.22 -2.78 18.21
N ALA A 309 3.07 -1.95 17.18
CA ALA A 309 4.04 -1.82 16.10
C ALA A 309 5.15 -0.81 16.40
N TYR A 310 4.95 0.15 17.31
CA TYR A 310 5.94 1.19 17.57
C TYR A 310 7.29 0.59 18.03
N ARG A 311 8.40 0.99 17.39
CA ARG A 311 9.76 0.60 17.78
C ARG A 311 10.66 1.77 18.17
N GLY A 312 10.25 3.00 17.89
CA GLY A 312 10.96 4.20 18.30
C GLY A 312 11.69 4.92 17.18
N LEU A 313 12.43 5.94 17.59
CA LEU A 313 13.36 6.66 16.72
C LEU A 313 14.47 5.71 16.31
N LEU A 314 14.76 5.65 15.01
CA LEU A 314 15.93 4.96 14.51
C LEU A 314 17.17 5.80 14.85
N THR A 315 18.11 5.17 15.54
CA THR A 315 19.43 5.66 15.86
C THR A 315 20.47 4.88 15.05
N ASP A 316 21.69 5.39 14.91
CA ASP A 316 22.78 4.69 14.19
C ASP A 316 23.09 3.28 14.76
N ASN A 317 22.59 2.97 15.98
CA ASN A 317 22.74 1.68 16.65
C ASN A 317 21.58 0.70 16.41
N ASP A 318 20.48 1.12 15.76
CA ASP A 318 19.28 0.29 15.56
C ASP A 318 19.37 -0.69 14.39
N THR A 319 20.55 -0.80 13.76
CA THR A 319 20.93 -1.94 12.91
C THR A 319 20.93 -3.28 13.67
N ARG A 320 20.60 -3.28 14.96
CA ARG A 320 20.58 -4.45 15.85
C ARG A 320 19.18 -4.84 16.35
N ILE A 321 18.12 -4.11 15.98
CA ILE A 321 16.74 -4.52 16.30
C ILE A 321 16.33 -5.63 15.30
N SER A 322 16.97 -6.78 15.44
CA SER A 322 16.73 -7.97 14.62
C SER A 322 16.78 -9.23 15.49
N THR A 323 15.73 -9.44 16.27
CA THR A 323 15.30 -10.77 16.75
C THR A 323 13.78 -10.83 16.78
#